data_AF-A0A941R2Q9-F1
#
_entry.id   AF-A0A941R2Q9-F1
#
_cell.length_a   1.000
_cell.length_b   1.000
_cell.length_c   1.000
_cell.angle_alpha   90.00
_cell.angle_beta   90.00
_cell.angle_gamma   90.00
#
_symmetry.space_group_name_H-M   'P 1'
#
loop_
_entity.id
_entity.type
_entity.pdbx_description
1 polymer ?
#
loop_
_entity_poly.entity_id
_entity_poly.type
_entity_poly.pdbx_seq_one_letter_code
_entity_poly.pdbx_strand_id
1 'polypeptide(L)'
;MLQKIFLNLLLTLLTAFAFVATANAQAEGQTEEQKMETDAKSAAKGMCSCMNLFFDALHPKLVDLMTDMLEVGEEQAQANFFTYLMSATPEEQALINKDIERMEDIDVELDAFCGEVIERFSAYDDNKEFEVKMISNLSQLPECKIVYSVMKLGQEDGEN
;
A
#
# COMPACT_ATOMS: atom_id res chain seq x y z
N MET A 1 7.14 -13.04 69.01
CA MET A 1 6.42 -13.20 67.72
C MET A 1 6.67 -12.06 66.73
N LEU A 2 6.91 -10.82 67.16
CA LEU A 2 7.18 -9.68 66.27
C LEU A 2 8.40 -9.87 65.34
N GLN A 3 9.47 -10.50 65.81
CA GLN A 3 10.73 -10.64 65.06
C GLN A 3 10.63 -11.54 63.81
N LYS A 4 9.72 -12.52 63.81
CA LYS A 4 9.47 -13.40 62.65
C LYS A 4 8.63 -12.71 61.56
N ILE A 5 7.81 -11.73 61.95
CA ILE A 5 6.96 -10.96 61.02
C ILE A 5 7.83 -9.98 60.23
N PHE A 6 8.78 -9.32 60.89
CA PHE A 6 9.71 -8.39 60.23
C PHE A 6 10.66 -9.09 59.24
N LEU A 7 11.14 -10.30 59.55
CA LEU A 7 12.03 -11.04 58.66
C LEU A 7 11.32 -11.49 57.37
N ASN A 8 10.05 -11.90 57.47
CA ASN A 8 9.25 -12.29 56.31
C ASN A 8 8.87 -11.09 55.44
N LEU A 9 8.58 -9.92 56.04
CA LEU A 9 8.30 -8.70 55.29
C LEU A 9 9.52 -8.20 54.49
N LEU A 10 10.72 -8.28 55.08
CA LEU A 10 11.97 -7.88 54.43
C LEU A 10 12.35 -8.81 53.26
N LEU A 11 12.10 -10.12 53.38
CA LEU A 11 12.29 -11.07 52.29
C LEU A 11 11.35 -10.81 51.11
N THR A 12 10.07 -10.53 51.37
CA THR A 12 9.09 -10.21 50.31
C THR A 12 9.39 -8.89 49.59
N LEU A 13 9.96 -7.90 50.29
CA LEU A 13 10.38 -6.64 49.68
C LEU A 13 11.60 -6.84 48.76
N LEU A 14 12.58 -7.65 49.16
CA LEU A 14 13.78 -7.92 48.34
C LEU A 14 13.47 -8.74 47.07
N THR A 15 12.47 -9.64 47.09
CA THR A 15 12.03 -10.36 45.88
C THR A 15 11.22 -9.48 44.91
N ALA A 16 10.59 -8.41 45.38
CA ALA A 16 9.87 -7.47 44.51
C ALA A 16 10.84 -6.57 43.72
N PHE A 17 11.99 -6.20 44.28
CA PHE A 17 12.99 -5.38 43.58
C PHE A 17 13.84 -6.17 42.58
N ALA A 18 13.92 -7.50 42.68
CA ALA A 18 14.66 -8.32 41.72
C ALA A 18 13.91 -8.54 40.39
N PHE A 19 12.60 -8.33 40.33
CA PHE A 19 11.79 -8.46 39.10
C PHE A 19 11.63 -7.14 38.30
N VAL A 20 11.94 -5.98 38.91
CA VAL A 20 11.85 -4.69 38.21
C VAL A 20 13.14 -4.36 37.44
N ALA A 21 14.25 -5.06 37.73
CA ALA A 21 15.52 -4.86 37.03
C ALA A 21 15.63 -5.56 35.67
N THR A 22 14.71 -6.49 35.34
CA THR A 22 14.72 -7.21 34.04
C THR A 22 13.58 -6.81 33.10
N ALA A 23 12.63 -5.99 33.54
CA ALA A 23 11.49 -5.56 32.72
C ALA A 23 11.82 -4.45 31.69
N ASN A 24 13.01 -3.84 31.77
CA ASN A 24 13.41 -2.72 30.89
C ASN A 24 14.42 -3.12 29.80
N ALA A 25 14.69 -4.41 29.59
CA ALA A 25 15.69 -4.89 28.62
C ALA A 25 15.11 -5.66 27.42
N GLN A 26 13.79 -5.58 27.18
CA GLN A 26 13.16 -6.06 25.94
C GLN A 26 12.49 -4.90 25.19
N ALA A 27 13.27 -3.85 24.92
CA ALA A 27 13.11 -3.13 23.67
C ALA A 27 14.11 -3.78 22.70
N GLU A 28 13.77 -4.96 22.17
CA GLU A 28 14.46 -5.45 20.97
C GLU A 28 14.16 -4.41 19.89
N GLY A 29 15.16 -3.58 19.56
CA GLY A 29 15.09 -2.76 18.37
C GLY A 29 14.80 -3.69 17.19
N GLN A 30 13.78 -3.36 16.40
CA GLN A 30 13.47 -4.12 15.19
C GLN A 30 14.76 -4.27 14.38
N THR A 31 15.00 -5.48 13.85
CA THR A 31 16.08 -5.63 12.87
C THR A 31 15.76 -4.77 11.64
N GLU A 32 16.78 -4.33 10.90
CA GLU A 32 16.57 -3.56 9.67
C GLU A 32 15.65 -4.29 8.68
N GLU A 33 15.73 -5.62 8.63
CA GLU A 33 14.83 -6.46 7.83
C GLU A 33 13.36 -6.39 8.32
N GLN A 34 13.13 -6.47 9.63
CA GLN A 34 11.78 -6.34 10.21
C GLN A 34 11.19 -4.94 10.00
N LYS A 35 12.04 -3.91 10.08
CA LYS A 35 11.65 -2.54 9.79
C LYS A 35 11.26 -2.38 8.33
N MET A 36 12.10 -2.83 7.40
CA MET A 36 11.82 -2.79 5.96
C MET A 36 10.52 -3.52 5.61
N GLU A 37 10.27 -4.70 6.18
CA GLU A 37 9.02 -5.43 5.96
C GLU A 37 7.80 -4.64 6.48
N THR A 38 7.92 -4.01 7.65
CA THR A 38 6.87 -3.17 8.23
C THR A 38 6.60 -1.94 7.36
N ASP A 39 7.66 -1.28 6.90
CA ASP A 39 7.60 -0.10 6.05
C ASP A 39 7.03 -0.46 4.68
N ALA A 40 7.45 -1.56 4.06
CA ALA A 40 6.93 -2.04 2.78
C ALA A 40 5.42 -2.35 2.85
N LYS A 41 4.98 -2.96 3.96
CA LYS A 41 3.56 -3.18 4.21
C LYS A 41 2.78 -1.88 4.41
N SER A 42 3.39 -0.89 5.06
CA SER A 42 2.78 0.43 5.22
C SER A 42 2.71 1.18 3.89
N ALA A 43 3.75 1.10 3.07
CA ALA A 43 3.81 1.68 1.73
C ALA A 43 2.77 1.05 0.82
N ALA A 44 2.63 -0.28 0.83
CA ALA A 44 1.61 -0.99 0.06
C ALA A 44 0.19 -0.50 0.39
N LYS A 45 -0.12 -0.34 1.69
CA LYS A 45 -1.42 0.21 2.10
C LYS A 45 -1.61 1.67 1.67
N GLY A 46 -0.57 2.48 1.81
CA GLY A 46 -0.59 3.88 1.39
C GLY A 46 -0.84 4.02 -0.11
N MET A 47 -0.04 3.30 -0.92
CA MET A 47 -0.14 3.29 -2.37
C MET A 47 -1.50 2.76 -2.83
N CYS A 48 -1.98 1.67 -2.25
CA CYS A 48 -3.30 1.16 -2.56
C CYS A 48 -4.39 2.18 -2.27
N SER A 49 -4.34 2.85 -1.11
CA SER A 49 -5.34 3.84 -0.73
C SER A 49 -5.32 5.04 -1.67
N CYS A 50 -4.15 5.62 -1.96
CA CYS A 50 -4.07 6.83 -2.77
C CYS A 50 -4.38 6.56 -4.25
N MET A 51 -3.96 5.42 -4.80
CA MET A 51 -4.29 5.06 -6.18
C MET A 51 -5.76 4.69 -6.34
N ASN A 52 -6.38 4.04 -5.35
CA ASN A 52 -7.83 3.84 -5.38
C ASN A 52 -8.59 5.17 -5.32
N LEU A 53 -8.12 6.17 -4.56
CA LEU A 53 -8.69 7.51 -4.59
C LEU A 53 -8.57 8.18 -5.97
N PHE A 54 -7.45 7.97 -6.66
CA PHE A 54 -7.29 8.43 -8.03
C PHE A 54 -8.28 7.74 -8.97
N PHE A 55 -8.39 6.40 -8.92
CA PHE A 55 -9.32 5.64 -9.74
C PHE A 55 -10.78 5.99 -9.46
N ASP A 56 -11.15 6.23 -8.20
CA ASP A 56 -12.49 6.68 -7.80
C ASP A 56 -12.80 8.09 -8.33
N ALA A 57 -11.78 8.89 -8.63
CA ALA A 57 -11.92 10.22 -9.23
C ALA A 57 -11.98 10.21 -10.77
N LEU A 58 -11.85 9.03 -11.41
CA LEU A 58 -12.03 8.86 -12.84
C LEU A 58 -13.46 8.43 -13.16
N HIS A 59 -13.83 8.55 -14.43
CA HIS A 59 -15.06 7.97 -14.94
C HIS A 59 -15.12 6.46 -14.67
N PRO A 60 -16.22 5.92 -14.11
CA PRO A 60 -16.33 4.50 -13.74
C PRO A 60 -16.03 3.53 -14.90
N LYS A 61 -16.30 3.94 -16.14
CA LYS A 61 -15.97 3.12 -17.33
C LYS A 61 -14.50 2.92 -17.60
N LEU A 62 -13.62 3.79 -17.11
CA LEU A 62 -12.18 3.57 -17.17
C LEU A 62 -11.75 2.52 -16.15
N VAL A 63 -12.39 2.49 -14.98
CA VAL A 63 -12.19 1.43 -13.98
C VAL A 63 -12.72 0.08 -14.48
N ASP A 64 -13.90 0.08 -15.12
CA ASP A 64 -14.43 -1.12 -15.79
C ASP A 64 -13.46 -1.61 -16.88
N LEU A 65 -12.90 -0.72 -17.70
CA LEU A 65 -11.91 -1.08 -18.73
C LEU A 65 -10.67 -1.75 -18.11
N MET A 66 -10.08 -1.16 -17.07
CA MET A 66 -8.93 -1.76 -16.37
C MET A 66 -9.29 -3.10 -15.73
N THR A 67 -10.50 -3.25 -15.20
CA THR A 67 -10.98 -4.51 -14.62
C THR A 67 -11.16 -5.58 -15.70
N ASP A 68 -11.80 -5.23 -16.82
CA ASP A 68 -12.01 -6.12 -17.95
C ASP A 68 -10.66 -6.56 -18.56
N MET A 69 -9.66 -5.67 -18.64
CA MET A 69 -8.32 -6.03 -19.10
C MET A 69 -7.71 -7.17 -18.27
N LEU A 70 -7.99 -7.20 -16.96
CA LEU A 70 -7.52 -8.26 -16.05
C LEU A 70 -8.35 -9.54 -16.11
N GLU A 71 -9.63 -9.44 -16.44
CA GLU A 71 -10.58 -10.56 -16.33
C GLU A 71 -10.85 -11.26 -17.66
N VAL A 72 -10.99 -10.49 -18.74
CA VAL A 72 -11.32 -10.99 -20.08
C VAL A 72 -10.22 -10.72 -21.11
N GLY A 73 -9.18 -10.00 -20.73
CA GLY A 73 -8.04 -9.66 -21.59
C GLY A 73 -8.24 -8.35 -22.37
N GLU A 74 -7.12 -7.76 -22.80
CA GLU A 74 -7.06 -6.42 -23.40
C GLU A 74 -7.99 -6.25 -24.62
N GLU A 75 -7.95 -7.18 -25.57
CA GLU A 75 -8.72 -7.09 -26.82
C GLU A 75 -10.24 -7.01 -26.54
N GLN A 76 -10.75 -7.91 -25.69
CA GLN A 76 -12.16 -7.94 -25.34
C GLN A 76 -12.55 -6.73 -24.47
N ALA A 77 -11.69 -6.30 -23.57
CA ALA A 77 -11.91 -5.13 -22.73
C ALA A 77 -12.04 -3.85 -23.57
N GLN A 78 -11.13 -3.65 -24.53
CA GLN A 78 -11.20 -2.54 -25.48
C GLN A 78 -12.47 -2.61 -26.34
N ALA A 79 -12.84 -3.80 -26.84
CA ALA A 79 -14.07 -3.97 -27.60
C ALA A 79 -15.34 -3.62 -26.79
N ASN A 80 -15.39 -4.03 -25.52
CA ASN A 80 -16.48 -3.67 -24.60
C ASN A 80 -16.55 -2.16 -24.39
N PHE A 81 -15.40 -1.53 -24.14
CA PHE A 81 -15.31 -0.10 -23.89
C PHE A 81 -15.67 0.74 -25.12
N PHE A 82 -15.21 0.37 -26.32
CA PHE A 82 -15.61 1.05 -27.56
C PHE A 82 -17.10 0.90 -27.84
N THR A 83 -17.67 -0.28 -27.57
CA THR A 83 -19.11 -0.50 -27.70
C THR A 83 -19.90 0.44 -26.78
N TYR A 84 -19.42 0.64 -25.54
CA TYR A 84 -20.01 1.62 -24.64
C TYR A 84 -19.92 3.04 -25.21
N LEU A 85 -18.71 3.48 -25.62
CA LEU A 85 -18.47 4.82 -26.15
C LEU A 85 -19.37 5.15 -27.35
N MET A 86 -19.59 4.20 -28.26
CA MET A 86 -20.47 4.39 -29.42
C MET A 86 -21.94 4.65 -29.06
N SER A 87 -22.37 4.23 -27.87
CA SER A 87 -23.73 4.42 -27.36
C SER A 87 -23.88 5.55 -26.34
N ALA A 88 -22.75 6.07 -25.83
CA ALA A 88 -22.70 7.15 -24.85
C ALA A 88 -23.07 8.49 -25.49
N THR A 89 -23.62 9.42 -24.69
CA THR A 89 -23.90 10.78 -25.18
C THR A 89 -22.61 11.56 -25.42
N PRO A 90 -22.63 12.63 -26.23
CA PRO A 90 -21.45 13.48 -26.43
C PRO A 90 -20.87 14.04 -25.12
N GLU A 91 -21.73 14.38 -24.16
CA GLU A 91 -21.32 14.89 -22.85
C GLU A 91 -20.57 13.83 -22.05
N GLU A 92 -21.09 12.60 -22.04
CA GLU A 92 -20.45 11.45 -21.37
C GLU A 92 -19.10 11.13 -22.01
N GLN A 93 -19.03 11.09 -23.34
CA GLN A 93 -17.77 10.87 -24.07
C GLN A 93 -16.74 11.96 -23.73
N ALA A 94 -17.16 13.23 -23.60
CA ALA A 94 -16.27 14.31 -23.23
C ALA A 94 -15.71 14.17 -21.81
N LEU A 95 -16.51 13.69 -20.86
CA LEU A 95 -16.02 13.39 -19.50
C LEU A 95 -14.99 12.26 -19.52
N ILE A 96 -15.28 11.17 -20.24
CA ILE A 96 -14.36 10.04 -20.36
C ILE A 96 -13.05 10.47 -21.02
N ASN A 97 -13.11 11.21 -22.12
CA ASN A 97 -11.91 11.68 -22.80
C ASN A 97 -11.06 12.60 -21.91
N LYS A 98 -11.70 13.46 -21.12
CA LYS A 98 -11.00 14.29 -20.13
C LYS A 98 -10.27 13.45 -19.08
N ASP A 99 -10.90 12.37 -18.61
CA ASP A 99 -10.26 11.48 -17.64
C ASP A 99 -9.17 10.59 -18.27
N ILE A 100 -9.27 10.28 -19.58
CA ILE A 100 -8.17 9.66 -20.34
C ILE A 100 -6.97 10.61 -20.41
N GLU A 101 -7.17 11.90 -20.69
CA GLU A 101 -6.10 12.91 -20.67
C GLU A 101 -5.41 12.97 -19.30
N ARG A 102 -6.17 12.87 -18.19
CA ARG A 102 -5.59 12.78 -16.84
C ARG A 102 -4.74 11.54 -16.63
N MET A 103 -5.12 10.40 -17.23
CA MET A 103 -4.32 9.17 -17.18
C MET A 103 -3.06 9.26 -18.07
N GLU A 104 -3.02 10.11 -19.10
CA GLU A 104 -1.79 10.39 -19.85
C GLU A 104 -0.78 11.18 -19.00
N ASP A 105 -1.26 12.08 -18.15
CA ASP A 105 -0.48 12.86 -17.17
C ASP A 105 -0.38 12.15 -15.80
N ILE A 106 -0.32 10.81 -15.80
CA ILE A 106 -0.40 10.01 -14.57
C ILE A 106 0.67 10.37 -13.52
N ASP A 107 1.86 10.81 -13.92
CA ASP A 107 2.91 11.21 -12.97
C ASP A 107 2.48 12.42 -12.11
N VAL A 108 1.80 13.39 -12.73
CA VAL A 108 1.29 14.59 -12.04
C VAL A 108 0.12 14.21 -11.13
N GLU A 109 -0.77 13.35 -11.61
CA GLU A 109 -1.89 12.86 -10.80
C GLU A 109 -1.39 11.99 -9.64
N LEU A 110 -0.38 11.14 -9.85
CA LEU A 110 0.22 10.33 -8.79
C LEU A 110 0.93 11.21 -7.76
N ASP A 111 1.62 12.28 -8.14
CA ASP A 111 2.16 13.23 -7.16
C ASP A 111 1.03 13.89 -6.35
N ALA A 112 -0.06 14.30 -7.03
CA ALA A 112 -1.20 14.94 -6.36
C ALA A 112 -1.94 14.01 -5.39
N PHE A 113 -2.13 12.73 -5.74
CA PHE A 113 -2.87 11.77 -4.93
C PHE A 113 -1.97 11.00 -3.95
N CYS A 114 -0.77 10.62 -4.38
CA CYS A 114 0.15 9.71 -3.67
C CYS A 114 1.44 10.37 -3.18
N GLY A 115 1.68 11.66 -3.45
CA GLY A 115 2.93 12.35 -3.13
C GLY A 115 3.38 12.21 -1.67
N GLU A 116 2.46 12.29 -0.70
CA GLU A 116 2.79 12.11 0.72
C GLU A 116 3.33 10.69 1.01
N VAL A 117 2.73 9.67 0.39
CA VAL A 117 3.16 8.28 0.55
C VAL A 117 4.53 8.09 -0.09
N ILE A 118 4.73 8.62 -1.30
CA ILE A 118 5.99 8.56 -2.04
C ILE A 118 7.10 9.25 -1.23
N GLU A 119 6.89 10.50 -0.80
CA GLU A 119 7.86 11.26 -0.02
C GLU A 119 8.23 10.53 1.28
N ARG A 120 7.24 9.98 1.97
CA ARG A 120 7.44 9.25 3.23
C ARG A 120 8.37 8.04 3.09
N PHE A 121 8.36 7.39 1.93
CA PHE A 121 9.18 6.20 1.67
C PHE A 121 10.34 6.44 0.70
N SER A 122 10.63 7.70 0.35
CA SER A 122 11.68 8.12 -0.59
C SER A 122 13.09 7.57 -0.28
N ALA A 123 13.37 7.27 0.99
CA ALA A 123 14.61 6.61 1.39
C ALA A 123 14.81 5.20 0.76
N TYR A 124 13.74 4.64 0.18
CA TYR A 124 13.72 3.32 -0.46
C TYR A 124 13.56 3.38 -1.99
N ASP A 125 13.60 4.56 -2.64
CA ASP A 125 13.32 4.70 -4.08
C ASP A 125 14.18 3.78 -4.97
N ASP A 126 15.47 3.62 -4.65
CA ASP A 126 16.39 2.75 -5.39
C ASP A 126 16.50 1.32 -4.80
N ASN A 127 15.66 0.98 -3.82
CA ASN A 127 15.73 -0.29 -3.11
C ASN A 127 14.78 -1.33 -3.72
N LYS A 128 15.32 -2.14 -4.63
CA LYS A 128 14.59 -3.24 -5.28
C LYS A 128 13.97 -4.25 -4.31
N GLU A 129 14.61 -4.52 -3.17
CA GLU A 129 14.04 -5.45 -2.18
C GLU A 129 12.78 -4.87 -1.52
N PHE A 130 12.82 -3.58 -1.18
CA PHE A 130 11.66 -2.87 -0.66
C PHE A 130 10.52 -2.83 -1.69
N GLU A 131 10.83 -2.53 -2.95
CA GLU A 131 9.85 -2.50 -4.05
C GLU A 131 9.15 -3.86 -4.20
N VAL A 132 9.92 -4.96 -4.26
CA VAL A 132 9.38 -6.33 -4.34
C VAL A 132 8.51 -6.66 -3.12
N LYS A 133 8.95 -6.29 -1.91
CA LYS A 133 8.17 -6.50 -0.68
C LYS A 133 6.87 -5.70 -0.69
N MET A 134 6.90 -4.45 -1.14
CA MET A 134 5.72 -3.59 -1.24
C MET A 134 4.71 -4.18 -2.24
N ILE A 135 5.15 -4.55 -3.44
CA ILE A 135 4.29 -5.15 -4.47
C ILE A 135 3.74 -6.51 -4.02
N SER A 136 4.56 -7.31 -3.33
CA SER A 136 4.09 -8.55 -2.70
C SER A 136 2.99 -8.28 -1.67
N ASN A 137 3.14 -7.24 -0.83
CA ASN A 137 2.11 -6.85 0.13
C ASN A 137 0.83 -6.34 -0.56
N LEU A 138 0.92 -5.63 -1.69
CA LEU A 138 -0.24 -5.23 -2.50
C LEU A 138 -1.04 -6.43 -3.00
N SER A 139 -0.36 -7.49 -3.47
CA SER A 139 -1.01 -8.71 -3.99
C SER A 139 -1.87 -9.44 -2.96
N GLN A 140 -1.64 -9.20 -1.67
CA GLN A 140 -2.37 -9.83 -0.56
C GLN A 140 -3.65 -9.08 -0.19
N LEU A 141 -3.89 -7.91 -0.78
CA LEU A 141 -5.03 -7.04 -0.48
C LEU A 141 -6.02 -7.06 -1.65
N PRO A 142 -7.21 -7.68 -1.52
CA PRO A 142 -8.18 -7.79 -2.62
C PRO A 142 -8.61 -6.45 -3.20
N GLU A 143 -8.75 -5.42 -2.36
CA GLU A 143 -9.10 -4.05 -2.75
C GLU A 143 -8.00 -3.35 -3.56
N CYS A 144 -6.79 -3.92 -3.61
CA CYS A 144 -5.65 -3.37 -4.33
C CYS A 144 -5.40 -4.09 -5.65
N LYS A 145 -6.32 -4.94 -6.13
CA LYS A 145 -6.15 -5.76 -7.35
C LYS A 145 -5.71 -4.92 -8.55
N ILE A 146 -6.37 -3.80 -8.82
CA ILE A 146 -6.04 -2.92 -9.95
C ILE A 146 -4.66 -2.28 -9.73
N VAL A 147 -4.43 -1.72 -8.55
CA VAL A 147 -3.15 -1.09 -8.17
C VAL A 147 -1.98 -2.06 -8.33
N TYR A 148 -2.11 -3.28 -7.80
CA TYR A 148 -1.12 -4.34 -7.94
C TYR A 148 -0.83 -4.65 -9.40
N SER A 149 -1.87 -4.81 -10.23
CA SER A 149 -1.70 -5.11 -11.65
C SER A 149 -0.99 -3.99 -12.41
N VAL A 150 -1.37 -2.73 -12.18
CA VAL A 150 -0.74 -1.57 -12.82
C VAL A 150 0.74 -1.48 -12.43
N MET A 151 1.06 -1.60 -11.14
CA MET A 151 2.44 -1.53 -10.68
C MET A 151 3.28 -2.69 -11.20
N LYS A 152 2.70 -3.89 -11.32
CA LYS A 152 3.40 -5.05 -11.88
C LYS A 152 3.71 -4.87 -13.38
N LEU A 153 2.78 -4.34 -14.16
CA LEU A 153 3.00 -4.08 -15.60
C LEU A 153 4.17 -3.11 -15.82
N GLY A 154 4.27 -2.06 -14.98
CA GLY A 154 5.41 -1.15 -15.03
C GLY A 154 6.78 -1.81 -14.76
N GLN A 155 6.82 -2.96 -14.08
CA GLN A 155 8.06 -3.72 -13.88
C GLN A 155 8.46 -4.54 -15.10
N GLU A 156 7.50 -5.07 -15.86
CA GLU A 156 7.76 -5.91 -17.03
C GLU A 156 8.36 -5.12 -18.21
N ASP A 157 8.08 -3.81 -18.30
CA ASP A 157 8.66 -2.91 -19.30
C ASP A 157 10.10 -2.43 -18.96
N GLY A 158 10.53 -2.56 -17.70
CA GLY A 158 11.87 -2.16 -17.23
C GLY A 158 12.96 -3.22 -17.41
N GLU A 159 12.62 -4.44 -17.86
CA GLU A 159 13.54 -5.55 -18.05
C GLU A 159 14.01 -5.76 -19.51
N ASN A 160 13.70 -4.83 -20.43
CA ASN A 160 14.14 -4.86 -21.84
C ASN A 160 15.26 -3.85 -22.18
#